data_AF-D3UH69-F1
#
_entry.id   AF-D3UH69-F1
#
_cell.length_a   1.000
_cell.length_b   1.000
_cell.length_c   1.000
_cell.angle_alpha   90.00
_cell.angle_beta   90.00
_cell.angle_gamma   90.00
#
_symmetry.space_group_name_H-M   'P 1'
#
loop_
_entity.id
_entity.type
_entity.pdbx_description
1 polymer ?
#
loop_
_entity_poly.entity_id
_entity_poly.type
_entity_poly.pdbx_seq_one_letter_code
_entity_poly.pdbx_strand_id
1 'polypeptide(L)'
;MKTTRMFLAFGFLFSTHQLFALPFGGMGNVSASMGGAGVALKNSAWGLYYNPALLGTGKKARFAYSFGAKIRENNLLSLGNVDVKNLQSLPDSVAGLFGTAGKNIKAASAIRGASLVGANLTGADVLVAANGGNLSLPGGVFGDVIQKLLGTKNGQTPTTADLTKFLDGIAGTVANNGAAAGAAGVGGGGTLDDAIKKFQQAFKDNPQKVLDETKGKLLKANAEAGNNPLLGSIIANFNGKNIEKVADLLKEATNDNGKDLDVSKVLATLGGVTVSRSGNASLDKAIKDINLIQKTLRHNNFSLSTQNGLVFQSRPNEDVGGFGVGIFVSGFASGSANFDKNHDRIIVDAGGKYIDLGISGNGITLSSTDQNAYNNNSIFSSSASHHVSVAGLLLGEIPVGYGHSFSVGIGELSVGMTLKYIYGMGYKVSRTGGFNELAKVSFSSKPVVSQNFGIDVGALYSLKGFSIGVVAKNVNNPRMRISETQNIYLNPQVRAGVSYEWGIMTLAFDADLLPNNTLSYAAPKTQMIGGGAMFDLKFVDLRFGAMQDLKNLSNEGLILTGGINLFGFLDIAVQSNMHLTQVRGYSLPSYFSVKVGGTFSW
;
A
#
# COMPACT_ATOMS: atom_id res chain seq x y z
N MET A 1 42.27 -39.19 -16.35
CA MET A 1 41.84 -39.17 -17.77
C MET A 1 40.45 -39.79 -17.82
N LYS A 2 39.37 -39.22 -18.35
CA LYS A 2 39.12 -37.96 -19.05
C LYS A 2 37.68 -37.54 -18.69
N THR A 3 37.51 -36.26 -18.45
CA THR A 3 36.29 -35.47 -18.53
C THR A 3 35.59 -35.64 -19.88
N THR A 4 34.28 -35.35 -19.95
CA THR A 4 33.69 -34.26 -20.78
C THR A 4 32.23 -34.54 -21.21
N ARG A 5 31.32 -33.75 -20.63
CA ARG A 5 30.12 -33.10 -21.21
C ARG A 5 29.07 -33.91 -21.97
N MET A 6 27.83 -33.80 -21.48
CA MET A 6 26.71 -33.39 -22.34
C MET A 6 25.74 -32.49 -21.56
N PHE A 7 25.83 -31.19 -21.83
CA PHE A 7 24.86 -30.14 -21.52
C PHE A 7 23.95 -30.01 -22.75
N LEU A 8 22.62 -29.98 -22.59
CA LEU A 8 21.56 -29.47 -23.48
C LEU A 8 20.27 -30.27 -23.15
N ALA A 9 19.12 -29.73 -22.75
CA ALA A 9 18.61 -28.37 -22.78
C ALA A 9 17.59 -28.20 -21.64
N PHE A 10 17.81 -27.22 -20.77
CA PHE A 10 16.79 -26.73 -19.84
C PHE A 10 16.63 -25.24 -20.15
N GLY A 11 15.67 -24.93 -21.01
CA GLY A 11 15.39 -23.58 -21.45
C GLY A 11 14.05 -23.54 -22.17
N PHE A 12 13.17 -22.65 -21.69
CA PHE A 12 11.87 -22.29 -22.25
C PHE A 12 10.67 -23.21 -21.97
N LEU A 13 10.08 -23.03 -20.77
CA LEU A 13 8.70 -22.55 -20.59
C LEU A 13 8.35 -22.55 -19.09
N PHE A 14 8.97 -21.64 -18.32
CA PHE A 14 8.40 -21.21 -17.04
C PHE A 14 7.19 -20.32 -17.32
N SER A 15 6.09 -20.92 -17.76
CA SER A 15 4.79 -20.35 -17.46
C SER A 15 4.59 -20.56 -15.96
N THR A 16 4.66 -19.47 -15.20
CA THR A 16 4.40 -19.47 -13.76
C THR A 16 2.91 -19.78 -13.54
N HIS A 17 2.54 -21.06 -13.63
CA HIS A 17 1.22 -21.51 -13.21
C HIS A 17 1.11 -21.30 -11.69
N GLN A 18 0.43 -20.22 -11.33
CA GLN A 18 0.12 -19.91 -9.94
C GLN A 18 -0.81 -20.99 -9.40
N LEU A 19 -0.23 -21.95 -8.69
CA LEU A 19 -0.91 -22.98 -7.92
C LEU A 19 -1.59 -22.29 -6.73
N PHE A 20 -2.85 -21.88 -6.86
CA PHE A 20 -3.59 -21.35 -5.73
C PHE A 20 -4.15 -22.50 -4.90
N ALA A 21 -3.94 -22.44 -3.60
CA ALA A 21 -4.74 -23.14 -2.61
C ALA A 21 -5.51 -22.06 -1.84
N LEU A 22 -6.45 -22.51 -1.03
CA LEU A 22 -7.15 -21.65 -0.10
C LEU A 22 -6.45 -21.68 1.25
N PRO A 23 -6.54 -20.62 2.07
CA PRO A 23 -6.06 -20.66 3.43
C PRO A 23 -6.76 -21.79 4.20
N PHE A 24 -6.12 -22.31 5.25
CA PHE A 24 -6.81 -23.21 6.16
C PHE A 24 -7.98 -22.44 6.79
N GLY A 25 -9.19 -22.89 6.49
CA GLY A 25 -10.39 -22.17 6.90
C GLY A 25 -10.72 -22.33 8.37
N GLY A 26 -11.62 -21.48 8.85
CA GLY A 26 -12.20 -21.60 10.17
C GLY A 26 -13.68 -21.95 10.06
N MET A 27 -14.08 -23.15 10.48
CA MET A 27 -15.49 -23.52 10.62
C MET A 27 -15.89 -23.55 12.09
N GLY A 28 -17.17 -23.28 12.37
CA GLY A 28 -17.62 -23.19 13.74
C GLY A 28 -17.12 -21.96 14.48
N ASN A 29 -17.77 -21.71 15.60
CA ASN A 29 -17.56 -20.50 16.37
C ASN A 29 -16.54 -20.72 17.50
N VAL A 30 -16.49 -21.91 18.12
CA VAL A 30 -15.48 -22.28 19.13
C VAL A 30 -14.07 -22.04 18.64
N SER A 31 -13.71 -22.63 17.50
CA SER A 31 -12.38 -22.44 16.94
C SER A 31 -12.11 -20.99 16.54
N ALA A 32 -13.10 -20.31 15.94
CA ALA A 32 -12.96 -18.90 15.58
C ALA A 32 -12.68 -18.00 16.80
N SER A 33 -13.27 -18.28 17.95
CA SER A 33 -13.05 -17.54 19.20
C SER A 33 -11.78 -17.93 19.96
N MET A 34 -11.16 -19.06 19.65
CA MET A 34 -9.96 -19.57 20.29
C MET A 34 -8.73 -19.51 19.36
N GLY A 35 -8.54 -18.40 18.64
CA GLY A 35 -7.36 -18.21 17.78
C GLY A 35 -7.28 -19.18 16.60
N GLY A 36 -8.41 -19.74 16.16
CA GLY A 36 -8.45 -20.73 15.08
C GLY A 36 -8.03 -22.15 15.50
N ALA A 37 -7.85 -22.41 16.81
CA ALA A 37 -7.50 -23.72 17.34
C ALA A 37 -8.70 -24.67 17.31
N GLY A 38 -8.49 -25.91 16.88
CA GLY A 38 -9.56 -26.89 16.73
C GLY A 38 -9.12 -28.31 16.40
N VAL A 39 -7.86 -28.52 16.01
CA VAL A 39 -7.33 -29.83 15.61
C VAL A 39 -7.31 -30.84 16.75
N ALA A 40 -7.14 -30.37 17.99
CA ALA A 40 -7.05 -31.22 19.18
C ALA A 40 -8.21 -31.05 20.17
N LEU A 41 -9.31 -30.38 19.80
CA LEU A 41 -10.47 -30.19 20.69
C LEU A 41 -11.38 -31.42 20.69
N LYS A 42 -11.23 -32.32 21.69
CA LYS A 42 -11.99 -33.58 21.81
C LYS A 42 -13.50 -33.38 21.74
N ASN A 43 -13.99 -32.30 22.36
CA ASN A 43 -15.42 -31.98 22.42
C ASN A 43 -15.94 -31.12 21.26
N SER A 44 -15.18 -30.97 20.18
CA SER A 44 -15.62 -30.22 19.00
C SER A 44 -16.79 -30.89 18.27
N ALA A 45 -17.76 -30.10 17.84
CA ALA A 45 -18.81 -30.50 16.88
C ALA A 45 -18.35 -30.41 15.42
N TRP A 46 -17.13 -29.93 15.19
CA TRP A 46 -16.54 -29.71 13.88
C TRP A 46 -15.39 -30.70 13.62
N GLY A 47 -15.47 -31.90 14.19
CA GLY A 47 -14.45 -32.93 14.01
C GLY A 47 -14.25 -33.28 12.54
N LEU A 48 -15.37 -33.43 11.80
CA LEU A 48 -15.38 -33.67 10.36
C LEU A 48 -14.59 -32.60 9.57
N TYR A 49 -14.61 -31.34 10.02
CA TYR A 49 -13.84 -30.28 9.37
C TYR A 49 -12.40 -30.22 9.88
N TYR A 50 -12.16 -30.17 11.19
CA TYR A 50 -10.81 -29.86 11.72
C TYR A 50 -9.88 -31.06 11.74
N ASN A 51 -10.35 -32.22 12.17
CA ASN A 51 -9.55 -33.42 12.29
C ASN A 51 -10.50 -34.63 12.39
N PRO A 52 -10.62 -35.47 11.35
CA PRO A 52 -11.56 -36.58 11.37
C PRO A 52 -11.31 -37.61 12.48
N ALA A 53 -10.12 -37.64 13.10
CA ALA A 53 -9.87 -38.44 14.29
C ALA A 53 -10.76 -38.04 15.48
N LEU A 54 -11.20 -36.78 15.55
CA LEU A 54 -12.10 -36.30 16.61
C LEU A 54 -13.49 -36.98 16.55
N LEU A 55 -13.91 -37.47 15.37
CA LEU A 55 -15.17 -38.23 15.24
C LEU A 55 -15.13 -39.49 16.12
N GLY A 56 -13.95 -40.10 16.24
CA GLY A 56 -13.71 -41.24 17.11
C GLY A 56 -13.50 -40.85 18.57
N THR A 57 -13.97 -39.71 19.09
CA THR A 57 -13.73 -39.34 20.50
C THR A 57 -14.95 -38.87 21.28
N GLY A 58 -15.89 -38.19 20.62
CA GLY A 58 -17.14 -37.76 21.25
C GLY A 58 -18.13 -38.91 21.37
N LYS A 59 -18.88 -38.98 22.48
CA LYS A 59 -19.95 -39.99 22.70
C LYS A 59 -21.36 -39.48 22.37
N LYS A 60 -21.50 -38.16 22.18
CA LYS A 60 -22.78 -37.49 21.92
C LYS A 60 -23.01 -37.33 20.43
N ALA A 61 -24.27 -37.43 20.01
CA ALA A 61 -24.67 -36.96 18.70
C ALA A 61 -24.66 -35.43 18.73
N ARG A 62 -24.10 -34.80 17.69
CA ARG A 62 -23.99 -33.35 17.59
C ARG A 62 -24.45 -32.88 16.21
N PHE A 63 -25.32 -31.89 16.20
CA PHE A 63 -25.61 -31.08 15.03
C PHE A 63 -25.06 -29.68 15.25
N ALA A 64 -24.29 -29.15 14.30
CA ALA A 64 -23.78 -27.79 14.39
C ALA A 64 -23.97 -27.03 13.08
N TYR A 65 -24.15 -25.72 13.23
CA TYR A 65 -24.24 -24.78 12.13
C TYR A 65 -23.34 -23.59 12.41
N SER A 66 -22.77 -23.00 11.37
CA SER A 66 -21.96 -21.79 11.51
C SER A 66 -21.99 -21.03 10.20
N PHE A 67 -22.22 -19.73 10.29
CA PHE A 67 -22.27 -18.81 9.18
C PHE A 67 -21.42 -17.60 9.49
N GLY A 68 -20.67 -17.09 8.52
CA GLY A 68 -19.88 -15.90 8.77
C GLY A 68 -19.11 -15.40 7.59
N ALA A 69 -18.61 -14.18 7.74
CA ALA A 69 -17.83 -13.48 6.75
C ALA A 69 -16.58 -12.88 7.40
N LYS A 70 -15.52 -12.82 6.60
CA LYS A 70 -14.22 -12.28 6.97
C LYS A 70 -13.72 -11.37 5.87
N ILE A 71 -13.35 -10.16 6.25
CA ILE A 71 -12.68 -9.18 5.42
C ILE A 71 -11.23 -9.04 5.88
N ARG A 72 -10.34 -8.90 4.90
CA ARG A 72 -8.92 -8.63 5.08
C ARG A 72 -8.51 -7.62 4.01
N GLU A 73 -7.85 -6.55 4.42
CA GLU A 73 -7.35 -5.52 3.52
C GLU A 73 -5.93 -5.12 3.90
N ASN A 74 -5.19 -4.57 2.94
CA ASN A 74 -3.90 -3.94 3.17
C ASN A 74 -3.82 -2.64 2.35
N ASN A 75 -3.61 -1.52 3.04
CA ASN A 75 -3.50 -0.16 2.51
C ASN A 75 -4.67 0.35 1.63
N LEU A 76 -5.77 -0.38 1.47
CA LEU A 76 -6.88 0.06 0.60
C LEU A 76 -7.85 0.97 1.34
N LEU A 77 -8.14 0.67 2.61
CA LEU A 77 -9.02 1.50 3.43
C LEU A 77 -8.49 2.93 3.59
N SER A 78 -7.16 3.07 3.67
CA SER A 78 -6.50 4.34 3.85
C SER A 78 -6.71 5.29 2.66
N LEU A 79 -6.94 4.78 1.44
CA LEU A 79 -7.27 5.58 0.26
C LEU A 79 -8.56 6.40 0.45
N GLY A 80 -9.47 5.99 1.33
CA GLY A 80 -10.67 6.76 1.67
C GLY A 80 -10.38 8.14 2.28
N ASN A 81 -9.14 8.40 2.73
CA ASN A 81 -8.68 9.68 3.26
C ASN A 81 -8.08 10.62 2.21
N VAL A 82 -7.81 10.12 0.99
CA VAL A 82 -7.23 10.90 -0.10
C VAL A 82 -8.20 12.02 -0.47
N ASP A 83 -7.73 13.25 -0.40
CA ASP A 83 -8.48 14.40 -0.85
C ASP A 83 -8.25 14.64 -2.33
N VAL A 84 -9.05 13.92 -3.13
CA VAL A 84 -9.00 14.00 -4.58
C VAL A 84 -9.23 15.43 -5.09
N LYS A 85 -10.05 16.23 -4.40
CA LYS A 85 -10.30 17.64 -4.79
C LYS A 85 -9.06 18.49 -4.58
N ASN A 86 -8.41 18.33 -3.43
CA ASN A 86 -7.14 18.99 -3.14
C ASN A 86 -6.05 18.59 -4.14
N LEU A 87 -5.91 17.30 -4.45
CA LEU A 87 -4.97 16.82 -5.48
C LEU A 87 -5.27 17.41 -6.88
N GLN A 88 -6.54 17.55 -7.24
CA GLN A 88 -6.95 18.17 -8.51
C GLN A 88 -6.63 19.67 -8.58
N SER A 89 -6.63 20.37 -7.44
CA SER A 89 -6.31 21.81 -7.35
C SER A 89 -4.82 22.15 -7.22
N LEU A 90 -3.96 21.13 -7.02
CA LEU A 90 -2.50 21.32 -6.97
C LEU A 90 -1.95 21.93 -8.27
N PRO A 91 -2.33 21.44 -9.48
CA PRO A 91 -2.09 22.12 -10.73
C PRO A 91 -2.33 23.62 -10.66
N ASP A 92 -3.55 24.05 -10.34
CA ASP A 92 -3.88 25.48 -10.32
C ASP A 92 -3.07 26.28 -9.28
N SER A 93 -2.76 25.66 -8.14
CA SER A 93 -2.00 26.28 -7.04
C SER A 93 -0.53 26.54 -7.41
N VAL A 94 0.11 25.63 -8.14
CA VAL A 94 1.48 25.84 -8.63
C VAL A 94 1.48 26.77 -9.86
N ALA A 95 0.41 26.79 -10.67
CA ALA A 95 0.32 27.64 -11.86
C ALA A 95 0.20 29.10 -11.46
N GLY A 96 -0.59 29.37 -10.41
CA GLY A 96 -0.74 30.70 -9.83
C GLY A 96 0.55 31.31 -9.27
N LEU A 97 1.61 30.52 -9.05
CA LEU A 97 2.92 31.06 -8.69
C LEU A 97 3.59 31.82 -9.82
N PHE A 98 3.38 31.38 -11.07
CA PHE A 98 4.14 31.81 -12.25
C PHE A 98 3.27 32.47 -13.34
N GLY A 99 1.97 32.68 -13.08
CA GLY A 99 1.00 33.16 -14.07
C GLY A 99 0.58 34.62 -13.88
N THR A 100 0.44 35.38 -14.99
CA THR A 100 0.10 36.81 -15.01
C THR A 100 -1.32 37.13 -14.52
N ALA A 101 -1.44 38.05 -13.57
CA ALA A 101 -2.74 38.54 -13.07
C ALA A 101 -3.51 39.28 -14.18
N GLY A 102 -4.76 38.88 -14.44
CA GLY A 102 -5.72 39.70 -15.18
C GLY A 102 -6.26 39.17 -16.52
N LYS A 103 -5.79 38.03 -17.04
CA LYS A 103 -6.52 37.34 -18.13
C LYS A 103 -7.36 36.23 -17.55
N ASN A 104 -8.69 36.36 -17.70
CA ASN A 104 -9.66 35.28 -17.48
C ASN A 104 -9.08 33.96 -18.00
N ILE A 105 -8.68 33.08 -17.11
CA ILE A 105 -8.16 31.74 -17.42
C ILE A 105 -9.37 30.87 -17.84
N LYS A 106 -10.01 31.21 -18.97
CA LYS A 106 -10.74 30.25 -19.80
C LYS A 106 -9.80 29.19 -20.39
N ALA A 107 -8.50 29.30 -20.11
CA ALA A 107 -7.53 28.24 -20.24
C ALA A 107 -7.60 27.20 -19.11
N ALA A 108 -8.52 27.26 -18.14
CA ALA A 108 -8.68 26.15 -17.18
C ALA A 108 -9.19 24.87 -17.88
N SER A 109 -9.84 24.99 -19.04
CA SER A 109 -10.14 23.86 -19.94
C SER A 109 -8.98 23.46 -20.86
N ALA A 110 -8.00 24.33 -21.09
CA ALA A 110 -6.76 24.02 -21.80
C ALA A 110 -5.67 23.46 -20.86
N ILE A 111 -5.69 23.83 -19.58
CA ILE A 111 -4.86 23.33 -18.46
C ILE A 111 -5.32 21.95 -17.99
N ARG A 112 -6.56 21.54 -18.31
CA ARG A 112 -7.00 20.13 -18.20
C ARG A 112 -6.16 19.16 -19.05
N GLY A 113 -5.42 19.67 -20.03
CA GLY A 113 -4.39 18.94 -20.80
C GLY A 113 -2.99 19.59 -20.79
N ALA A 114 -2.89 20.87 -20.41
CA ALA A 114 -1.62 21.57 -20.22
C ALA A 114 -1.23 21.52 -18.74
N SER A 115 -0.43 20.51 -18.46
CA SER A 115 0.51 20.46 -17.34
C SER A 115 1.03 21.83 -16.94
N LEU A 116 1.25 22.01 -15.64
CA LEU A 116 2.04 23.09 -15.05
C LEU A 116 3.40 23.35 -15.70
N VAL A 117 3.94 22.35 -16.39
CA VAL A 117 5.24 22.41 -17.08
C VAL A 117 5.06 22.53 -18.60
N GLY A 118 3.80 22.64 -19.03
CA GLY A 118 3.33 22.90 -20.39
C GLY A 118 2.58 24.23 -20.51
N ALA A 119 2.79 25.18 -19.60
CA ALA A 119 2.69 26.56 -20.05
C ALA A 119 3.73 26.68 -21.17
N ASN A 120 3.27 26.69 -22.42
CA ASN A 120 3.92 27.48 -23.46
C ASN A 120 3.85 28.91 -22.94
N LEU A 121 4.76 29.23 -22.02
CA LEU A 121 5.26 30.55 -21.80
C LEU A 121 5.94 30.84 -23.13
N THR A 122 5.14 31.20 -24.14
CA THR A 122 5.63 31.81 -25.35
C THR A 122 6.62 32.86 -24.86
N GLY A 123 7.85 32.82 -25.36
CA GLY A 123 9.02 33.55 -24.86
C GLY A 123 8.86 35.06 -24.90
N ALA A 124 7.87 35.56 -24.17
CA ALA A 124 7.44 36.93 -23.99
C ALA A 124 7.11 37.19 -22.50
N ASP A 125 6.62 36.18 -21.77
CA ASP A 125 6.07 36.39 -20.42
C ASP A 125 6.96 35.94 -19.24
N VAL A 126 8.18 35.42 -19.46
CA VAL A 126 8.99 34.77 -18.39
C VAL A 126 10.47 35.15 -18.41
N LEU A 127 10.75 36.28 -19.05
CA LEU A 127 12.11 36.65 -19.42
C LEU A 127 12.60 37.79 -18.58
N VAL A 128 13.76 37.63 -17.96
CA VAL A 128 14.59 38.79 -17.61
C VAL A 128 15.32 39.21 -18.89
N ALA A 129 14.62 39.94 -19.75
CA ALA A 129 15.25 40.66 -20.86
C ALA A 129 15.81 41.97 -20.30
N ALA A 130 17.11 42.22 -20.44
CA ALA A 130 17.70 43.55 -20.24
C ALA A 130 17.62 44.35 -21.55
N ASN A 131 16.42 44.62 -22.04
CA ASN A 131 16.26 45.44 -23.24
C ASN A 131 16.18 46.91 -22.81
N GLY A 132 17.26 47.66 -23.02
CA GLY A 132 17.34 49.08 -22.64
C GLY A 132 17.40 49.36 -21.13
N GLY A 133 17.79 48.38 -20.30
CA GLY A 133 17.99 48.57 -18.85
C GLY A 133 16.84 48.15 -17.93
N ASN A 134 15.67 47.78 -18.46
CA ASN A 134 14.57 47.19 -17.69
C ASN A 134 14.72 45.66 -17.61
N LEU A 135 14.27 45.01 -16.53
CA LEU A 135 14.13 43.56 -16.37
C LEU A 135 12.66 43.19 -16.53
N SER A 136 12.34 42.39 -17.54
CA SER A 136 11.01 41.77 -17.59
C SER A 136 10.89 40.70 -16.48
N LEU A 137 9.70 40.56 -15.89
CA LEU A 137 9.43 39.62 -14.81
C LEU A 137 8.30 38.67 -15.21
N PRO A 138 8.38 37.39 -14.80
CA PRO A 138 7.24 36.50 -14.91
C PRO A 138 6.05 37.04 -14.14
N GLY A 139 4.84 36.78 -14.64
CA GLY A 139 3.62 37.14 -13.94
C GLY A 139 3.40 36.35 -12.64
N GLY A 140 2.49 36.83 -11.80
CA GLY A 140 2.03 36.11 -10.61
C GLY A 140 2.91 36.36 -9.39
N VAL A 141 2.71 35.53 -8.35
CA VAL A 141 3.34 35.71 -7.03
C VAL A 141 4.86 35.76 -7.13
N PHE A 142 5.47 34.92 -7.97
CA PHE A 142 6.92 34.92 -8.13
C PHE A 142 7.42 36.25 -8.73
N GLY A 143 6.72 36.80 -9.72
CA GLY A 143 6.98 38.14 -10.25
C GLY A 143 6.91 39.22 -9.18
N ASP A 144 5.83 39.21 -8.41
CA ASP A 144 5.62 40.15 -7.31
C ASP A 144 6.75 40.07 -6.29
N VAL A 145 7.22 38.86 -5.95
CA VAL A 145 8.36 38.66 -5.04
C VAL A 145 9.66 39.20 -5.61
N ILE A 146 9.98 38.96 -6.88
CA ILE A 146 11.18 39.54 -7.48
C ILE A 146 11.09 41.07 -7.53
N GLN A 147 9.90 41.63 -7.80
CA GLN A 147 9.66 43.07 -7.75
C GLN A 147 9.93 43.66 -6.37
N LYS A 148 9.41 43.02 -5.31
CA LYS A 148 9.66 43.41 -3.91
C LYS A 148 11.13 43.23 -3.51
N LEU A 149 11.76 42.16 -3.96
CA LEU A 149 13.17 41.85 -3.66
C LEU A 149 14.11 42.94 -4.19
N LEU A 150 13.83 43.46 -5.39
CA LEU A 150 14.59 44.52 -6.03
C LEU A 150 14.19 45.93 -5.54
N GLY A 151 13.20 46.02 -4.65
CA GLY A 151 12.80 47.27 -4.00
C GLY A 151 12.03 48.23 -4.90
N THR A 152 11.41 47.77 -5.99
CA THR A 152 10.61 48.62 -6.86
C THR A 152 9.17 48.75 -6.37
N LYS A 153 8.52 49.88 -6.67
CA LYS A 153 7.12 50.14 -6.29
C LYS A 153 6.18 49.31 -7.17
N ASN A 154 4.98 49.01 -6.65
CA ASN A 154 3.95 48.28 -7.41
C ASN A 154 3.73 48.91 -8.80
N GLY A 155 3.84 48.11 -9.85
CA GLY A 155 3.67 48.55 -11.24
C GLY A 155 4.92 49.14 -11.92
N GLN A 156 6.07 49.23 -11.23
CA GLN A 156 7.35 49.59 -11.86
C GLN A 156 8.18 48.35 -12.20
N THR A 157 8.53 48.22 -13.48
CA THR A 157 9.45 47.19 -13.97
C THR A 157 10.84 47.42 -13.36
N PRO A 158 11.44 46.43 -12.66
CA PRO A 158 12.79 46.58 -12.12
C PRO A 158 13.82 46.85 -13.21
N THR A 159 14.95 47.46 -12.84
CA THR A 159 16.03 47.80 -13.76
C THR A 159 17.32 47.06 -13.44
N THR A 160 18.27 47.01 -14.38
CA THR A 160 19.60 46.43 -14.15
C THR A 160 20.32 47.15 -13.02
N ALA A 161 20.05 48.44 -12.81
CA ALA A 161 20.56 49.19 -11.67
C ALA A 161 19.99 48.70 -10.33
N ASP A 162 18.73 48.24 -10.29
CA ASP A 162 18.12 47.67 -9.08
C ASP A 162 18.70 46.29 -8.76
N LEU A 163 18.96 45.48 -9.79
CA LEU A 163 19.69 44.22 -9.64
C LEU A 163 21.13 44.45 -9.14
N THR A 164 21.84 45.44 -9.70
CA THR A 164 23.19 45.83 -9.25
C THR A 164 23.18 46.20 -7.76
N LYS A 165 22.23 47.05 -7.33
CA LYS A 165 22.09 47.45 -5.92
C LYS A 165 21.81 46.25 -5.01
N PHE A 166 20.97 45.32 -5.45
CA PHE A 166 20.66 44.12 -4.68
C PHE A 166 21.91 43.25 -4.46
N LEU A 167 22.67 42.96 -5.53
CA LEU A 167 23.88 42.15 -5.49
C LEU A 167 24.99 42.82 -4.66
N ASP A 168 25.26 44.11 -4.88
CA ASP A 168 26.21 44.89 -4.08
C ASP A 168 25.82 44.94 -2.60
N GLY A 169 24.51 45.05 -2.31
CA GLY A 169 24.01 45.06 -0.94
C GLY A 169 24.25 43.75 -0.18
N ILE A 170 24.15 42.60 -0.87
CA ILE A 170 24.50 41.30 -0.26
C ILE A 170 26.02 41.21 -0.06
N ALA A 171 26.81 41.50 -1.10
CA ALA A 171 28.26 41.43 -1.03
C ALA A 171 28.84 42.35 0.06
N GLY A 172 28.32 43.58 0.18
CA GLY A 172 28.73 44.54 1.19
C GLY A 172 28.38 44.12 2.62
N THR A 173 27.21 43.51 2.83
CA THR A 173 26.80 43.02 4.17
C THR A 173 27.67 41.83 4.62
N VAL A 174 28.08 41.00 3.67
CA VAL A 174 28.99 39.86 3.92
C VAL A 174 30.39 40.38 4.27
N ALA A 175 30.94 41.31 3.48
CA ALA A 175 32.23 41.94 3.69
C ALA A 175 32.32 42.69 5.04
N ASN A 176 31.24 43.33 5.48
CA ASN A 176 31.20 44.13 6.72
C ASN A 176 30.78 43.34 7.98
N ASN A 177 30.96 42.01 7.99
CA ASN A 177 30.62 41.17 9.15
C ASN A 177 29.17 41.34 9.70
N GLY A 178 28.21 41.76 8.86
CA GLY A 178 26.79 41.80 9.22
C GLY A 178 26.32 43.12 9.83
N ALA A 179 27.18 44.13 9.91
CA ALA A 179 26.71 45.50 10.09
C ALA A 179 25.89 45.89 8.86
N ALA A 180 24.65 46.36 9.06
CA ALA A 180 23.85 46.92 7.99
C ALA A 180 24.70 47.98 7.28
N ALA A 181 25.00 47.78 5.99
CA ALA A 181 25.57 48.84 5.19
C ALA A 181 24.59 50.00 5.26
N GLY A 182 24.94 51.07 5.98
CA GLY A 182 24.12 52.28 6.01
C GLY A 182 23.84 52.70 4.57
N ALA A 183 22.66 53.27 4.32
CA ALA A 183 22.23 53.72 2.99
C ALA A 183 23.23 54.64 2.25
N ALA A 184 24.29 55.10 2.93
CA ALA A 184 25.39 55.90 2.40
C ALA A 184 26.61 55.08 1.89
N GLY A 185 26.61 53.74 1.95
CA GLY A 185 27.80 52.91 1.67
C GLY A 185 27.71 51.96 0.47
N VAL A 186 26.59 51.90 -0.25
CA VAL A 186 26.52 51.15 -1.50
C VAL A 186 27.07 52.05 -2.60
N GLY A 187 28.36 51.91 -2.90
CA GLY A 187 29.03 52.63 -3.99
C GLY A 187 28.35 52.33 -5.32
N GLY A 188 27.31 53.08 -5.66
CA GLY A 188 26.49 52.95 -6.86
C GLY A 188 27.20 53.42 -8.13
N GLY A 189 28.47 53.06 -8.30
CA GLY A 189 29.28 53.42 -9.47
C GLY A 189 29.78 52.23 -10.31
N GLY A 190 29.48 50.98 -9.92
CA GLY A 190 29.92 49.77 -10.63
C GLY A 190 28.95 49.29 -11.70
N THR A 191 29.47 48.61 -12.73
CA THR A 191 28.64 47.93 -13.73
C THR A 191 27.95 46.70 -13.11
N LEU A 192 26.92 46.15 -13.76
CA LEU A 192 26.28 44.90 -13.32
C LEU A 192 27.31 43.75 -13.20
N ASP A 193 28.27 43.69 -14.13
CA ASP A 193 29.36 42.69 -14.09
C ASP A 193 30.25 42.85 -12.85
N ASP A 194 30.51 44.09 -12.39
CA ASP A 194 31.29 44.33 -11.18
C ASP A 194 30.53 43.86 -9.92
N ALA A 195 29.22 44.10 -9.88
CA ALA A 195 28.37 43.62 -8.79
C ALA A 195 28.27 42.09 -8.77
N ILE A 196 28.17 41.43 -9.93
CA ILE A 196 28.21 39.97 -10.05
C ILE A 196 29.55 39.42 -9.53
N LYS A 197 30.68 40.01 -9.91
CA LYS A 197 32.01 39.59 -9.43
C LYS A 197 32.15 39.73 -7.91
N LYS A 198 31.69 40.85 -7.33
CA LYS A 198 31.70 41.05 -5.87
C LYS A 198 30.81 40.04 -5.16
N PHE A 199 29.63 39.74 -5.71
CA PHE A 199 28.74 38.73 -5.16
C PHE A 199 29.38 37.33 -5.19
N GLN A 200 30.00 36.96 -6.31
CA GLN A 200 30.74 35.69 -6.43
C GLN A 200 31.92 35.61 -5.45
N GLN A 201 32.66 36.71 -5.28
CA GLN A 201 33.75 36.77 -4.32
C GLN A 201 33.23 36.63 -2.89
N ALA A 202 32.17 37.36 -2.51
CA ALA A 202 31.52 37.22 -1.21
C ALA A 202 31.01 35.79 -0.96
N PHE A 203 30.51 35.10 -2.00
CA PHE A 203 30.10 33.70 -1.90
C PHE A 203 31.28 32.75 -1.67
N LYS A 204 32.43 32.97 -2.34
CA LYS A 204 33.65 32.21 -2.09
C LYS A 204 34.18 32.44 -0.67
N ASP A 205 34.10 33.67 -0.19
CA ASP A 205 34.63 34.07 1.12
C ASP A 205 33.75 33.55 2.27
N ASN A 206 32.41 33.63 2.14
CA ASN A 206 31.49 33.16 3.16
C ASN A 206 30.14 32.67 2.57
N PRO A 207 30.10 31.42 2.05
CA PRO A 207 28.95 30.91 1.31
C PRO A 207 27.69 30.79 2.17
N GLN A 208 27.84 30.43 3.45
CA GLN A 208 26.71 30.30 4.38
C GLN A 208 26.06 31.67 4.65
N LYS A 209 26.86 32.71 4.83
CA LYS A 209 26.34 34.04 5.12
C LYS A 209 25.67 34.68 3.90
N VAL A 210 26.21 34.49 2.70
CA VAL A 210 25.53 34.89 1.46
C VAL A 210 24.19 34.16 1.33
N LEU A 211 24.16 32.86 1.61
CA LEU A 211 22.92 32.08 1.60
C LEU A 211 21.88 32.64 2.58
N ASP A 212 22.28 32.89 3.83
CA ASP A 212 21.38 33.38 4.89
C ASP A 212 20.83 34.78 4.56
N GLU A 213 21.69 35.70 4.07
CA GLU A 213 21.27 37.04 3.66
C GLU A 213 20.33 37.00 2.45
N THR A 214 20.65 36.17 1.45
CA THR A 214 19.81 36.01 0.26
C THR A 214 18.44 35.43 0.62
N LYS A 215 18.41 34.39 1.47
CA LYS A 215 17.16 33.81 1.99
C LYS A 215 16.36 34.83 2.79
N GLY A 216 17.00 35.58 3.69
CA GLY A 216 16.33 36.59 4.51
C GLY A 216 15.61 37.64 3.66
N LYS A 217 16.29 38.17 2.62
CA LYS A 217 15.70 39.13 1.69
C LYS A 217 14.56 38.53 0.86
N LEU A 218 14.72 37.30 0.36
CA LEU A 218 13.67 36.58 -0.37
C LEU A 218 12.42 36.31 0.48
N LEU A 219 12.59 35.90 1.74
CA LEU A 219 11.48 35.67 2.67
C LEU A 219 10.76 36.98 3.01
N LYS A 220 11.50 38.07 3.19
CA LYS A 220 10.91 39.40 3.40
C LYS A 220 10.10 39.85 2.18
N ALA A 221 10.68 39.71 0.98
CA ALA A 221 10.00 40.02 -0.28
C ALA A 221 8.73 39.17 -0.48
N ASN A 222 8.78 37.88 -0.12
CA ASN A 222 7.60 37.01 -0.10
C ASN A 222 6.52 37.51 0.85
N ALA A 223 6.87 37.90 2.07
CA ALA A 223 5.92 38.48 3.02
C ALA A 223 5.24 39.75 2.48
N GLU A 224 6.01 40.61 1.79
CA GLU A 224 5.50 41.84 1.18
C GLU A 224 4.65 41.62 -0.09
N ALA A 225 4.83 40.48 -0.78
CA ALA A 225 4.09 40.09 -1.98
C ALA A 225 2.83 39.25 -1.68
N GLY A 226 2.33 39.28 -0.44
CA GLY A 226 1.14 38.52 -0.02
C GLY A 226 1.44 37.19 0.68
N ASN A 227 2.71 36.97 1.07
CA ASN A 227 3.17 35.86 1.91
C ASN A 227 2.77 34.47 1.38
N ASN A 228 3.20 34.15 0.16
CA ASN A 228 2.85 32.86 -0.43
C ASN A 228 3.59 31.70 0.27
N PRO A 229 2.88 30.72 0.86
CA PRO A 229 3.51 29.66 1.63
C PRO A 229 4.34 28.68 0.78
N LEU A 230 3.92 28.44 -0.46
CA LEU A 230 4.61 27.55 -1.39
C LEU A 230 5.96 28.16 -1.79
N LEU A 231 5.97 29.45 -2.15
CA LEU A 231 7.20 30.18 -2.44
C LEU A 231 8.12 30.31 -1.22
N GLY A 232 7.55 30.56 -0.04
CA GLY A 232 8.30 30.57 1.23
C GLY A 232 8.99 29.22 1.50
N SER A 233 8.32 28.10 1.23
CA SER A 233 8.88 26.75 1.36
C SER A 233 10.01 26.50 0.35
N ILE A 234 9.87 27.00 -0.88
CA ILE A 234 10.93 26.90 -1.90
C ILE A 234 12.18 27.67 -1.46
N ILE A 235 12.01 28.92 -1.00
CA ILE A 235 13.11 29.78 -0.51
C ILE A 235 13.82 29.13 0.68
N ALA A 236 13.08 28.54 1.62
CA ALA A 236 13.64 27.87 2.78
C ALA A 236 14.58 26.71 2.40
N ASN A 237 14.31 26.02 1.29
CA ASN A 237 15.09 24.87 0.81
C ASN A 237 16.30 25.24 -0.06
N PHE A 238 16.54 26.51 -0.36
CA PHE A 238 17.77 26.92 -1.07
C PHE A 238 19.03 26.52 -0.26
N ASN A 239 20.08 26.11 -0.94
CA ASN A 239 21.37 25.79 -0.34
C ASN A 239 22.52 26.53 -1.07
N GLY A 240 23.75 26.41 -0.56
CA GLY A 240 24.90 27.11 -1.14
C GLY A 240 25.10 26.82 -2.63
N LYS A 241 24.92 25.56 -3.06
CA LYS A 241 25.05 25.18 -4.48
C LYS A 241 23.98 25.83 -5.36
N ASN A 242 22.79 26.10 -4.83
CA ASN A 242 21.76 26.83 -5.58
C ASN A 242 22.19 28.27 -5.86
N ILE A 243 22.72 28.95 -4.84
CA ILE A 243 23.18 30.35 -4.94
C ILE A 243 24.38 30.46 -5.89
N GLU A 244 25.35 29.55 -5.77
CA GLU A 244 26.53 29.49 -6.62
C GLU A 244 26.15 29.43 -8.11
N LYS A 245 25.27 28.51 -8.46
CA LYS A 245 24.86 28.33 -9.85
C LYS A 245 23.94 29.45 -10.38
N VAL A 246 23.17 30.12 -9.51
CA VAL A 246 22.42 31.33 -9.90
C VAL A 246 23.39 32.46 -10.25
N ALA A 247 24.51 32.59 -9.53
CA ALA A 247 25.54 33.57 -9.87
C ALA A 247 26.19 33.28 -11.24
N ASP A 248 26.42 32.00 -11.56
CA ASP A 248 26.93 31.60 -12.87
C ASP A 248 25.93 31.89 -13.99
N LEU A 249 24.64 31.62 -13.77
CA LEU A 249 23.55 31.97 -14.69
C LEU A 249 23.47 33.48 -14.97
N LEU A 250 23.61 34.31 -13.94
CA LEU A 250 23.60 35.77 -14.09
C LEU A 250 24.76 36.27 -14.96
N LYS A 251 25.92 35.61 -14.86
CA LYS A 251 27.09 35.90 -15.71
C LYS A 251 26.89 35.45 -17.16
N GLU A 252 26.26 34.31 -17.41
CA GLU A 252 25.92 33.88 -18.77
C GLU A 252 24.97 34.87 -19.45
N ALA A 253 23.98 35.39 -18.72
CA ALA A 253 23.02 36.37 -19.23
C ALA A 253 23.66 37.73 -19.58
N THR A 254 24.78 38.13 -18.95
CA THR A 254 25.45 39.42 -19.25
C THR A 254 26.43 39.36 -20.41
N ASN A 255 27.00 38.19 -20.73
CA ASN A 255 28.04 38.06 -21.76
C ASN A 255 27.51 37.91 -23.21
N ASP A 256 26.25 37.52 -23.40
CA ASP A 256 25.74 37.01 -24.69
C ASP A 256 24.74 37.95 -25.39
N ASN A 257 25.03 39.27 -25.40
CA ASN A 257 24.20 40.32 -26.02
C ASN A 257 22.73 40.33 -25.57
N GLY A 258 22.48 40.13 -24.27
CA GLY A 258 21.15 40.32 -23.69
C GLY A 258 20.16 39.20 -23.97
N LYS A 259 20.62 37.98 -24.27
CA LYS A 259 19.74 36.79 -24.26
C LYS A 259 19.30 36.47 -22.82
N ASP A 260 18.19 37.06 -22.42
CA ASP A 260 17.04 36.38 -21.85
C ASP A 260 17.32 35.20 -20.89
N LEU A 261 17.28 35.49 -19.58
CA LEU A 261 17.34 34.48 -18.52
C LEU A 261 16.00 33.71 -18.45
N ASP A 262 15.96 32.52 -19.06
CA ASP A 262 14.79 31.63 -19.09
C ASP A 262 14.58 30.95 -17.73
N VAL A 263 13.36 31.02 -17.17
CA VAL A 263 12.99 30.30 -15.94
C VAL A 263 13.23 28.79 -16.05
N SER A 264 13.12 28.21 -17.23
CA SER A 264 13.47 26.79 -17.46
C SER A 264 14.95 26.53 -17.19
N LYS A 265 15.85 27.46 -17.55
CA LYS A 265 17.28 27.40 -17.22
C LYS A 265 17.50 27.64 -15.73
N VAL A 266 16.80 28.60 -15.12
CA VAL A 266 16.87 28.85 -13.68
C VAL A 266 16.44 27.61 -12.88
N LEU A 267 15.33 26.98 -13.24
CA LEU A 267 14.82 25.77 -12.58
C LEU A 267 15.72 24.54 -12.80
N ALA A 268 16.27 24.38 -14.01
CA ALA A 268 17.23 23.32 -14.32
C ALA A 268 18.52 23.50 -13.49
N THR A 269 19.01 24.74 -13.39
CA THR A 269 20.23 25.08 -12.66
C THR A 269 20.04 24.95 -11.14
N LEU A 270 18.87 25.34 -10.62
CA LEU A 270 18.49 25.16 -9.22
C LEU A 270 18.27 23.68 -8.84
N GLY A 271 18.29 22.75 -9.79
CA GLY A 271 18.15 21.31 -9.52
C GLY A 271 16.72 20.89 -9.14
N GLY A 272 15.72 21.65 -9.60
CA GLY A 272 14.31 21.42 -9.28
C GLY A 272 13.80 22.26 -8.10
N VAL A 273 12.49 22.19 -7.87
CA VAL A 273 11.80 22.93 -6.81
C VAL A 273 11.42 21.96 -5.72
N THR A 274 12.06 22.06 -4.54
CA THR A 274 11.65 21.28 -3.36
C THR A 274 10.61 22.05 -2.58
N VAL A 275 9.45 21.45 -2.48
CA VAL A 275 8.31 21.94 -1.73
C VAL A 275 8.24 21.15 -0.42
N SER A 276 8.72 21.76 0.66
CA SER A 276 8.68 21.18 2.00
C SER A 276 7.30 21.25 2.63
N ARG A 277 7.07 20.43 3.66
CA ARG A 277 5.83 20.36 4.46
C ARG A 277 5.49 21.62 5.28
N SER A 278 5.99 22.80 4.91
CA SER A 278 5.96 23.99 5.77
C SER A 278 4.84 24.95 5.41
N GLY A 279 3.73 24.86 6.15
CA GLY A 279 2.82 25.99 6.38
C GLY A 279 1.58 26.08 5.47
N ASN A 280 1.35 25.11 4.58
CA ASN A 280 0.15 25.08 3.74
C ASN A 280 -0.59 23.75 3.89
N ALA A 281 -1.75 23.79 4.55
CA ALA A 281 -2.56 22.60 4.84
C ALA A 281 -2.96 21.81 3.59
N SER A 282 -3.24 22.49 2.47
CA SER A 282 -3.59 21.87 1.19
C SER A 282 -2.40 21.13 0.59
N LEU A 283 -1.22 21.75 0.58
CA LEU A 283 0.01 21.13 0.09
C LEU A 283 0.48 19.96 0.98
N ASP A 284 0.43 20.13 2.30
CA ASP A 284 0.77 19.06 3.24
C ASP A 284 -0.15 17.86 3.09
N LYS A 285 -1.45 18.13 2.88
CA LYS A 285 -2.44 17.10 2.60
C LYS A 285 -2.13 16.39 1.28
N ALA A 286 -1.77 17.13 0.24
CA ALA A 286 -1.38 16.57 -1.05
C ALA A 286 -0.16 15.66 -0.97
N ILE A 287 0.91 16.09 -0.28
CA ILE A 287 2.12 15.29 -0.06
C ILE A 287 1.76 14.00 0.68
N LYS A 288 0.92 14.09 1.71
CA LYS A 288 0.45 12.93 2.48
C LYS A 288 -0.38 11.99 1.61
N ASP A 289 -1.27 12.51 0.79
CA ASP A 289 -2.17 11.75 -0.07
C ASP A 289 -1.40 11.04 -1.19
N ILE A 290 -0.44 11.70 -1.82
CA ILE A 290 0.43 11.10 -2.85
C ILE A 290 1.29 9.99 -2.26
N ASN A 291 1.89 10.20 -1.06
CA ASN A 291 2.61 9.15 -0.34
C ASN A 291 1.71 7.94 -0.06
N LEU A 292 0.47 8.18 0.33
CA LEU A 292 -0.50 7.13 0.62
C LEU A 292 -0.90 6.35 -0.63
N ILE A 293 -1.12 7.05 -1.74
CA ILE A 293 -1.37 6.43 -3.05
C ILE A 293 -0.17 5.54 -3.42
N GLN A 294 1.06 6.05 -3.41
CA GLN A 294 2.25 5.25 -3.74
C GLN A 294 2.42 4.02 -2.85
N LYS A 295 2.25 4.17 -1.52
CA LYS A 295 2.31 3.06 -0.58
C LYS A 295 1.28 1.98 -0.94
N THR A 296 0.06 2.40 -1.24
CA THR A 296 -1.05 1.50 -1.60
C THR A 296 -0.80 0.82 -2.93
N LEU A 297 -0.33 1.57 -3.95
CA LEU A 297 0.04 0.98 -5.23
C LEU A 297 1.07 -0.12 -5.00
N ARG A 298 2.18 0.15 -4.29
CA ARG A 298 3.24 -0.86 -4.04
C ARG A 298 2.77 -2.08 -3.23
N HIS A 299 1.89 -1.88 -2.26
CA HIS A 299 1.38 -2.94 -1.40
C HIS A 299 -0.11 -2.76 -1.19
N ASN A 300 -0.93 -3.48 -1.96
CA ASN A 300 -2.37 -3.56 -1.73
C ASN A 300 -2.85 -4.99 -1.79
N ASN A 301 -3.84 -5.29 -0.97
CA ASN A 301 -4.56 -6.55 -1.02
C ASN A 301 -5.97 -6.32 -0.50
N PHE A 302 -6.95 -6.89 -1.17
CA PHE A 302 -8.28 -7.08 -0.66
C PHE A 302 -8.61 -8.56 -0.69
N SER A 303 -9.17 -9.07 0.39
CA SER A 303 -9.74 -10.41 0.44
C SER A 303 -11.03 -10.39 1.25
N LEU A 304 -12.07 -10.94 0.66
CA LEU A 304 -13.32 -11.29 1.31
C LEU A 304 -13.44 -12.81 1.29
N SER A 305 -13.83 -13.40 2.41
CA SER A 305 -14.11 -14.83 2.47
C SER A 305 -15.31 -15.11 3.36
N THR A 306 -16.07 -16.13 3.02
CA THR A 306 -17.17 -16.65 3.81
C THR A 306 -17.02 -18.16 3.87
N GLN A 307 -17.26 -18.74 5.03
CA GLN A 307 -17.17 -20.17 5.25
C GLN A 307 -18.30 -20.57 6.17
N ASN A 308 -19.26 -21.27 5.58
CA ASN A 308 -20.51 -21.63 6.21
C ASN A 308 -20.67 -23.14 6.17
N GLY A 309 -21.26 -23.71 7.20
CA GLY A 309 -21.41 -25.15 7.25
C GLY A 309 -22.56 -25.61 8.13
N LEU A 310 -23.08 -26.76 7.75
CA LEU A 310 -23.90 -27.62 8.58
C LEU A 310 -23.16 -28.94 8.75
N VAL A 311 -23.14 -29.49 9.96
CA VAL A 311 -22.50 -30.77 10.24
C VAL A 311 -23.34 -31.57 11.22
N PHE A 312 -23.44 -32.86 10.95
CA PHE A 312 -23.93 -33.85 11.90
C PHE A 312 -22.82 -34.85 12.14
N GLN A 313 -22.55 -35.16 13.41
CA GLN A 313 -21.61 -36.20 13.80
C GLN A 313 -22.18 -37.02 14.94
N SER A 314 -21.93 -38.32 14.93
CA SER A 314 -22.39 -39.23 15.98
C SER A 314 -21.42 -40.38 16.15
N ARG A 315 -21.32 -40.87 17.38
CA ARG A 315 -20.61 -42.10 17.73
C ARG A 315 -21.55 -42.96 18.55
N PRO A 316 -22.24 -43.93 17.93
CA PRO A 316 -23.25 -44.73 18.62
C PRO A 316 -22.66 -45.61 19.73
N ASN A 317 -21.46 -46.15 19.53
CA ASN A 317 -20.76 -46.98 20.50
C ASN A 317 -19.24 -46.80 20.38
N GLU A 318 -18.51 -47.12 21.45
CA GLU A 318 -17.05 -47.13 21.50
C GLU A 318 -16.45 -48.09 20.44
N ASP A 319 -17.08 -49.25 20.21
CA ASP A 319 -16.59 -50.31 19.31
C ASP A 319 -16.83 -50.07 17.80
N VAL A 320 -17.77 -49.19 17.45
CA VAL A 320 -18.22 -49.00 16.06
C VAL A 320 -17.54 -47.79 15.40
N GLY A 321 -16.86 -46.95 16.19
CA GLY A 321 -16.32 -45.68 15.72
C GLY A 321 -17.39 -44.60 15.51
N GLY A 322 -16.94 -43.38 15.25
CA GLY A 322 -17.81 -42.24 14.99
C GLY A 322 -17.86 -41.88 13.51
N PHE A 323 -19.00 -41.39 13.06
CA PHE A 323 -19.25 -40.93 11.70
C PHE A 323 -19.65 -39.45 11.70
N GLY A 324 -19.41 -38.79 10.58
CA GLY A 324 -19.85 -37.41 10.35
C GLY A 324 -20.24 -37.18 8.90
N VAL A 325 -21.25 -36.34 8.70
CA VAL A 325 -21.66 -35.82 7.39
C VAL A 325 -21.86 -34.32 7.49
N GLY A 326 -21.56 -33.59 6.43
CA GLY A 326 -21.74 -32.15 6.42
C GLY A 326 -22.05 -31.59 5.04
N ILE A 327 -22.39 -30.31 5.03
CA ILE A 327 -22.51 -29.48 3.85
C ILE A 327 -21.75 -28.19 4.15
N PHE A 328 -20.68 -27.94 3.41
CA PHE A 328 -19.86 -26.74 3.56
C PHE A 328 -19.94 -25.88 2.32
N VAL A 329 -20.18 -24.59 2.50
CA VAL A 329 -20.20 -23.60 1.42
C VAL A 329 -19.18 -22.52 1.76
N SER A 330 -18.13 -22.46 0.96
CA SER A 330 -17.06 -21.47 1.09
C SER A 330 -17.01 -20.57 -0.13
N GLY A 331 -16.90 -19.26 0.10
CA GLY A 331 -16.71 -18.26 -0.94
C GLY A 331 -15.47 -17.43 -0.66
N PHE A 332 -14.71 -17.14 -1.69
CA PHE A 332 -13.49 -16.36 -1.63
C PHE A 332 -13.46 -15.37 -2.78
N ALA A 333 -13.20 -14.11 -2.47
CA ALA A 333 -12.94 -13.07 -3.44
C ALA A 333 -11.65 -12.36 -3.04
N SER A 334 -10.81 -12.04 -4.01
CA SER A 334 -9.60 -11.26 -3.78
C SER A 334 -9.30 -10.33 -4.95
N GLY A 335 -8.81 -9.15 -4.62
CA GLY A 335 -8.30 -8.16 -5.57
C GLY A 335 -6.94 -7.65 -5.09
N SER A 336 -5.97 -7.59 -6.00
CA SER A 336 -4.64 -7.08 -5.70
C SER A 336 -3.96 -6.57 -6.96
N ALA A 337 -3.09 -5.58 -6.79
CA ALA A 337 -2.23 -5.02 -7.82
C ALA A 337 -0.78 -4.99 -7.32
N ASN A 338 0.16 -5.31 -8.20
CA ASN A 338 1.59 -5.22 -7.96
C ASN A 338 2.21 -4.39 -9.08
N PHE A 339 2.85 -3.28 -8.74
CA PHE A 339 3.41 -2.37 -9.71
C PHE A 339 4.82 -2.80 -10.08
N ASP A 340 5.16 -2.66 -11.35
CA ASP A 340 6.49 -2.93 -11.84
C ASP A 340 7.55 -2.19 -11.00
N LYS A 341 8.50 -2.96 -10.46
CA LYS A 341 9.54 -2.43 -9.57
C LYS A 341 10.54 -1.53 -10.29
N ASN A 342 10.68 -1.68 -11.60
CA ASN A 342 11.57 -0.86 -12.41
C ASN A 342 10.90 0.45 -12.83
N HIS A 343 9.57 0.48 -12.83
CA HIS A 343 8.73 1.63 -13.17
C HIS A 343 8.02 2.16 -11.92
N ASP A 344 8.80 2.69 -10.98
CA ASP A 344 8.32 3.02 -9.65
C ASP A 344 8.35 4.52 -9.30
N ARG A 345 8.74 5.35 -10.28
CA ARG A 345 8.71 6.82 -10.22
C ARG A 345 7.41 7.35 -10.80
N ILE A 346 6.95 8.49 -10.30
CA ILE A 346 5.80 9.21 -10.87
C ILE A 346 6.37 10.24 -11.83
N ILE A 347 6.51 9.86 -13.11
CA ILE A 347 6.96 10.79 -14.14
C ILE A 347 5.79 11.08 -15.07
N VAL A 348 5.39 12.33 -15.21
CA VAL A 348 4.24 12.72 -16.04
C VAL A 348 4.73 13.23 -17.40
N ASP A 349 4.12 12.75 -18.49
CA ASP A 349 4.27 13.34 -19.82
C ASP A 349 3.30 14.52 -19.97
N ALA A 350 3.87 15.68 -20.27
CA ALA A 350 3.22 16.97 -20.37
C ALA A 350 3.30 17.53 -21.81
N GLY A 351 3.02 16.69 -22.82
CA GLY A 351 3.13 17.08 -24.22
C GLY A 351 4.56 17.07 -24.72
N GLY A 352 5.32 16.02 -24.37
CA GLY A 352 6.71 15.83 -24.78
C GLY A 352 7.76 16.36 -23.79
N LYS A 353 7.31 16.98 -22.69
CA LYS A 353 8.16 17.33 -21.54
C LYS A 353 7.86 16.40 -20.38
N TYR A 354 8.90 15.94 -19.69
CA TYR A 354 8.78 14.93 -18.64
C TYR A 354 9.15 15.51 -17.29
N ILE A 355 8.30 15.26 -16.30
CA ILE A 355 8.44 15.82 -14.95
C ILE A 355 8.45 14.67 -13.97
N ASP A 356 9.54 14.52 -13.23
CA ASP A 356 9.61 13.58 -12.14
C ASP A 356 9.09 14.22 -10.84
N LEU A 357 8.15 13.54 -10.21
CA LEU A 357 7.64 13.87 -8.89
C LEU A 357 8.38 13.01 -7.87
N GLY A 358 9.53 13.50 -7.41
CA GLY A 358 10.28 12.90 -6.32
C GLY A 358 9.58 13.16 -4.99
N ILE A 359 9.27 12.13 -4.21
CA ILE A 359 8.61 12.30 -2.91
C ILE A 359 9.56 11.81 -1.82
N SER A 360 9.81 12.67 -0.83
CA SER A 360 10.56 12.33 0.37
C SER A 360 9.70 12.61 1.61
N GLY A 361 10.09 12.06 2.78
CA GLY A 361 9.37 12.31 4.03
C GLY A 361 9.22 13.79 4.41
N ASN A 362 10.04 14.66 3.81
CA ASN A 362 10.10 16.10 4.05
C ASN A 362 9.42 16.96 2.97
N GLY A 363 8.96 16.39 1.84
CA GLY A 363 8.35 17.18 0.75
C GLY A 363 8.22 16.49 -0.60
N ILE A 364 7.74 17.23 -1.60
CA ILE A 364 7.76 16.85 -3.03
C ILE A 364 8.83 17.68 -3.74
N THR A 365 9.68 17.03 -4.51
CA THR A 365 10.62 17.64 -5.44
C THR A 365 10.07 17.47 -6.85
N LEU A 366 9.90 18.59 -7.55
CA LEU A 366 9.59 18.59 -8.99
C LEU A 366 10.88 18.79 -9.75
N SER A 367 11.25 17.80 -10.56
CA SER A 367 12.47 17.85 -11.36
C SER A 367 12.14 17.58 -12.83
N SER A 368 12.71 18.38 -13.73
CA SER A 368 12.68 18.07 -15.16
C SER A 368 13.42 16.76 -15.40
N THR A 369 12.90 15.94 -16.30
CA THR A 369 13.55 14.72 -16.77
C THR A 369 13.30 14.53 -18.26
N ASP A 370 13.65 13.37 -18.80
CA ASP A 370 13.57 13.09 -20.22
C ASP A 370 12.67 11.89 -20.54
N GLN A 371 12.44 11.69 -21.83
CA GLN A 371 11.61 10.60 -22.35
C GLN A 371 12.15 9.22 -21.97
N ASN A 372 13.47 9.06 -21.89
CA ASN A 372 14.08 7.79 -21.56
C ASN A 372 13.81 7.44 -20.10
N ALA A 373 13.93 8.40 -19.19
CA ALA A 373 13.58 8.22 -17.79
C ALA A 373 12.08 7.92 -17.63
N TYR A 374 11.20 8.60 -18.36
CA TYR A 374 9.78 8.27 -18.38
C TYR A 374 9.53 6.82 -18.82
N ASN A 375 10.06 6.45 -19.99
CA ASN A 375 9.85 5.13 -20.58
C ASN A 375 10.45 3.99 -19.75
N ASN A 376 11.51 4.24 -18.97
CA ASN A 376 12.19 3.19 -18.21
C ASN A 376 11.81 3.15 -16.73
N ASN A 377 11.24 4.24 -16.19
CA ASN A 377 11.03 4.37 -14.75
C ASN A 377 9.64 4.90 -14.34
N SER A 378 8.83 5.43 -15.26
CA SER A 378 7.50 5.95 -14.90
C SER A 378 6.47 4.84 -14.69
N ILE A 379 5.69 4.92 -13.59
CA ILE A 379 4.47 4.11 -13.42
C ILE A 379 3.43 4.34 -14.52
N PHE A 380 3.52 5.42 -15.30
CA PHE A 380 2.59 5.70 -16.39
C PHE A 380 3.08 5.23 -17.75
N SER A 381 4.32 4.70 -17.81
CA SER A 381 4.90 4.23 -19.05
C SER A 381 4.08 3.09 -19.65
N SER A 382 3.95 3.06 -20.98
CA SER A 382 3.33 1.96 -21.70
C SER A 382 4.18 0.68 -21.66
N SER A 383 5.49 0.80 -21.45
CA SER A 383 6.42 -0.32 -21.22
C SER A 383 6.36 -0.87 -19.80
N ALA A 384 5.66 -0.21 -18.88
CA ALA A 384 5.55 -0.67 -17.51
C ALA A 384 4.77 -1.98 -17.43
N SER A 385 5.27 -2.93 -16.64
CA SER A 385 4.71 -4.27 -16.51
C SER A 385 3.91 -4.43 -15.20
N HIS A 386 2.91 -3.56 -14.98
CA HIS A 386 2.07 -3.64 -13.78
C HIS A 386 1.18 -4.87 -13.84
N HIS A 387 1.00 -5.54 -12.71
CA HIS A 387 0.16 -6.73 -12.59
C HIS A 387 -1.11 -6.41 -11.80
N VAL A 388 -2.27 -6.74 -12.36
CA VAL A 388 -3.56 -6.68 -11.65
C VAL A 388 -4.20 -8.05 -11.66
N SER A 389 -4.65 -8.50 -10.49
CA SER A 389 -5.28 -9.80 -10.29
C SER A 389 -6.56 -9.66 -9.49
N VAL A 390 -7.66 -10.12 -10.06
CA VAL A 390 -8.96 -10.29 -9.41
C VAL A 390 -9.36 -11.74 -9.54
N ALA A 391 -9.71 -12.38 -8.42
CA ALA A 391 -10.08 -13.78 -8.38
C ALA A 391 -11.30 -13.99 -7.49
N GLY A 392 -12.19 -14.87 -7.92
CA GLY A 392 -13.36 -15.36 -7.17
C GLY A 392 -13.42 -16.88 -7.24
N LEU A 393 -13.73 -17.52 -6.11
CA LEU A 393 -13.92 -18.97 -6.02
C LEU A 393 -15.03 -19.28 -5.03
N LEU A 394 -16.05 -20.02 -5.48
CA LEU A 394 -17.07 -20.64 -4.66
C LEU A 394 -16.81 -22.15 -4.64
N LEU A 395 -16.87 -22.75 -3.45
CA LEU A 395 -16.77 -24.19 -3.23
C LEU A 395 -17.95 -24.67 -2.40
N GLY A 396 -18.65 -25.69 -2.89
CA GLY A 396 -19.56 -26.51 -2.11
C GLY A 396 -18.92 -27.86 -1.83
N GLU A 397 -18.84 -28.27 -0.57
CA GLU A 397 -18.26 -29.55 -0.17
C GLU A 397 -19.30 -30.39 0.59
N ILE A 398 -19.43 -31.67 0.22
CA ILE A 398 -20.23 -32.67 0.95
C ILE A 398 -19.25 -33.71 1.52
N PRO A 399 -18.72 -33.49 2.73
CA PRO A 399 -17.87 -34.45 3.44
C PRO A 399 -18.67 -35.59 4.08
N VAL A 400 -18.12 -36.80 4.00
CA VAL A 400 -18.48 -37.96 4.82
C VAL A 400 -17.21 -38.50 5.47
N GLY A 401 -17.21 -38.59 6.79
CA GLY A 401 -16.04 -38.96 7.57
C GLY A 401 -16.31 -40.06 8.57
N TYR A 402 -15.24 -40.77 8.91
CA TYR A 402 -15.23 -41.82 9.91
C TYR A 402 -13.96 -41.70 10.77
N GLY A 403 -14.09 -41.95 12.07
CA GLY A 403 -12.97 -41.97 12.99
C GLY A 403 -13.13 -43.04 14.06
N HIS A 404 -12.03 -43.63 14.50
CA HIS A 404 -12.01 -44.72 15.47
C HIS A 404 -10.90 -44.50 16.48
N SER A 405 -11.14 -44.82 17.76
CA SER A 405 -10.13 -44.79 18.82
C SER A 405 -9.66 -46.18 19.19
N PHE A 406 -8.38 -46.27 19.50
CA PHE A 406 -7.70 -47.44 20.02
C PHE A 406 -7.07 -47.09 21.36
N SER A 407 -7.20 -47.96 22.35
CA SER A 407 -6.44 -47.83 23.60
C SER A 407 -4.97 -48.16 23.32
N VAL A 408 -4.07 -47.21 23.56
CA VAL A 408 -2.62 -47.35 23.32
C VAL A 408 -1.85 -46.86 24.54
N GLY A 409 -1.27 -47.81 25.28
CA GLY A 409 -0.55 -47.55 26.51
C GLY A 409 -1.46 -46.94 27.57
N ILE A 410 -1.10 -45.75 28.06
CA ILE A 410 -1.86 -45.02 29.09
C ILE A 410 -2.92 -44.06 28.52
N GLY A 411 -3.09 -44.01 27.20
CA GLY A 411 -3.96 -43.06 26.51
C GLY A 411 -4.74 -43.67 25.35
N GLU A 412 -5.43 -42.81 24.61
CA GLU A 412 -6.25 -43.19 23.46
C GLU A 412 -5.65 -42.59 22.17
N LEU A 413 -5.36 -43.44 21.18
CA LEU A 413 -5.01 -43.02 19.83
C LEU A 413 -6.26 -43.10 18.95
N SER A 414 -6.74 -41.97 18.47
CA SER A 414 -7.80 -41.89 17.47
C SER A 414 -7.21 -41.59 16.09
N VAL A 415 -7.74 -42.25 15.07
CA VAL A 415 -7.44 -41.99 13.66
C VAL A 415 -8.74 -41.79 12.90
N GLY A 416 -8.71 -40.98 11.85
CA GLY A 416 -9.89 -40.78 11.03
C GLY A 416 -9.57 -40.36 9.61
N MET A 417 -10.57 -40.53 8.75
CA MET A 417 -10.53 -40.16 7.34
C MET A 417 -11.84 -39.49 6.95
N THR A 418 -11.80 -38.60 5.97
CA THR A 418 -12.97 -37.99 5.34
C THR A 418 -12.83 -38.01 3.83
N LEU A 419 -13.88 -38.45 3.16
CA LEU A 419 -14.05 -38.29 1.72
C LEU A 419 -15.00 -37.12 1.47
N LYS A 420 -14.64 -36.23 0.56
CA LYS A 420 -15.41 -35.00 0.27
C LYS A 420 -15.76 -34.97 -1.20
N TYR A 421 -17.03 -34.87 -1.53
CA TYR A 421 -17.43 -34.41 -2.86
C TYR A 421 -17.28 -32.89 -2.91
N ILE A 422 -16.61 -32.36 -3.94
CA ILE A 422 -16.30 -30.93 -4.07
C ILE A 422 -16.90 -30.43 -5.39
N TYR A 423 -17.80 -29.48 -5.28
CA TYR A 423 -18.32 -28.67 -6.38
C TYR A 423 -17.65 -27.29 -6.33
N GLY A 424 -17.25 -26.72 -7.46
CA GLY A 424 -16.63 -25.41 -7.48
C GLY A 424 -16.94 -24.59 -8.71
N MET A 425 -17.03 -23.27 -8.47
CA MET A 425 -17.23 -22.25 -9.49
C MET A 425 -16.15 -21.20 -9.32
N GLY A 426 -15.36 -20.97 -10.36
CA GLY A 426 -14.23 -20.05 -10.31
C GLY A 426 -14.29 -18.98 -11.38
N TYR A 427 -13.66 -17.85 -11.07
CA TYR A 427 -13.40 -16.77 -12.00
C TYR A 427 -12.03 -16.14 -11.68
N LYS A 428 -11.18 -15.94 -12.69
CA LYS A 428 -9.91 -15.23 -12.51
C LYS A 428 -9.65 -14.30 -13.68
N VAL A 429 -9.31 -13.06 -13.37
CA VAL A 429 -8.71 -12.10 -14.30
C VAL A 429 -7.35 -11.73 -13.76
N SER A 430 -6.33 -12.00 -14.56
CA SER A 430 -4.95 -11.66 -14.23
C SER A 430 -4.31 -11.08 -15.48
N ARG A 431 -3.87 -9.84 -15.39
CA ARG A 431 -3.42 -9.03 -16.52
C ARG A 431 -2.15 -8.30 -16.14
N THR A 432 -1.26 -8.20 -17.11
CA THR A 432 0.03 -7.52 -16.98
C THR A 432 0.17 -6.49 -18.09
N GLY A 433 0.61 -5.29 -17.78
CA GLY A 433 0.92 -4.24 -18.74
C GLY A 433 0.79 -2.84 -18.15
N GLY A 434 1.00 -1.81 -18.97
CA GLY A 434 0.77 -0.43 -18.58
C GLY A 434 -0.71 -0.15 -18.35
N PHE A 435 -1.04 1.00 -17.75
CA PHE A 435 -2.43 1.35 -17.43
C PHE A 435 -3.37 1.34 -18.64
N ASN A 436 -2.89 1.69 -19.84
CA ASN A 436 -3.70 1.66 -21.06
C ASN A 436 -4.16 0.24 -21.44
N GLU A 437 -3.31 -0.77 -21.21
CA GLU A 437 -3.66 -2.16 -21.45
C GLU A 437 -4.55 -2.72 -20.33
N LEU A 438 -4.30 -2.31 -19.08
CA LEU A 438 -5.12 -2.67 -17.93
C LEU A 438 -6.52 -2.05 -17.95
N ALA A 439 -6.70 -0.87 -18.59
CA ALA A 439 -8.00 -0.23 -18.74
C ALA A 439 -8.92 -0.95 -19.74
N LYS A 440 -8.35 -1.73 -20.68
CA LYS A 440 -9.09 -2.50 -21.70
C LYS A 440 -9.58 -3.86 -21.20
N VAL A 441 -9.39 -4.17 -19.92
CA VAL A 441 -9.69 -5.49 -19.36
C VAL A 441 -11.19 -5.72 -19.34
N SER A 442 -11.65 -6.66 -20.17
CA SER A 442 -13.03 -7.15 -20.17
C SER A 442 -13.17 -8.32 -19.18
N PHE A 443 -14.31 -8.36 -18.51
CA PHE A 443 -14.67 -9.46 -17.62
C PHE A 443 -15.49 -10.48 -18.41
N SER A 444 -15.02 -11.74 -18.46
CA SER A 444 -15.83 -12.80 -19.05
C SER A 444 -17.05 -13.06 -18.16
N SER A 445 -18.24 -13.10 -18.75
CA SER A 445 -19.50 -13.17 -18.01
C SER A 445 -19.91 -14.58 -17.60
N LYS A 446 -19.13 -15.63 -17.95
CA LYS A 446 -19.51 -17.03 -17.73
C LYS A 446 -18.58 -17.73 -16.73
N PRO A 447 -19.03 -18.03 -15.50
CA PRO A 447 -18.26 -18.83 -14.56
C PRO A 447 -18.11 -20.27 -15.07
N VAL A 448 -16.95 -20.89 -14.82
CA VAL A 448 -16.72 -22.30 -15.13
C VAL A 448 -16.99 -23.15 -13.90
N VAL A 449 -17.76 -24.21 -14.10
CA VAL A 449 -18.12 -25.18 -13.07
C VAL A 449 -17.16 -26.38 -13.13
N SER A 450 -16.78 -26.92 -11.99
CA SER A 450 -15.99 -28.16 -11.88
C SER A 450 -16.38 -28.98 -10.66
N GLN A 451 -16.10 -30.28 -10.74
CA GLN A 451 -16.39 -31.25 -9.70
C GLN A 451 -15.15 -32.12 -9.45
N ASN A 452 -14.86 -32.45 -8.20
CA ASN A 452 -13.77 -33.33 -7.83
C ASN A 452 -14.03 -33.98 -6.46
N PHE A 453 -13.12 -34.82 -5.99
CA PHE A 453 -13.17 -35.40 -4.65
C PHE A 453 -11.92 -35.03 -3.86
N GLY A 454 -12.09 -34.72 -2.57
CA GLY A 454 -11.00 -34.48 -1.62
C GLY A 454 -10.91 -35.57 -0.56
N ILE A 455 -9.70 -35.85 -0.11
CA ILE A 455 -9.44 -36.78 1.00
C ILE A 455 -8.75 -36.02 2.12
N ASP A 456 -9.28 -36.13 3.33
CA ASP A 456 -8.67 -35.62 4.55
C ASP A 456 -8.39 -36.79 5.50
N VAL A 457 -7.26 -36.73 6.21
CA VAL A 457 -6.86 -37.74 7.20
C VAL A 457 -6.37 -37.04 8.46
N GLY A 458 -6.51 -37.69 9.60
CA GLY A 458 -6.03 -37.12 10.85
C GLY A 458 -5.81 -38.16 11.94
N ALA A 459 -5.05 -37.75 12.94
CA ALA A 459 -4.74 -38.52 14.13
C ALA A 459 -4.85 -37.62 15.37
N LEU A 460 -5.16 -38.23 16.51
CA LEU A 460 -5.26 -37.58 17.80
C LEU A 460 -4.82 -38.55 18.89
N TYR A 461 -3.87 -38.16 19.72
CA TYR A 461 -3.53 -38.89 20.94
C TYR A 461 -4.04 -38.11 22.15
N SER A 462 -4.73 -38.78 23.08
CA SER A 462 -5.33 -38.16 24.26
C SER A 462 -4.95 -38.89 25.56
N LEU A 463 -4.63 -38.13 26.60
CA LEU A 463 -4.22 -38.61 27.92
C LEU A 463 -4.69 -37.64 29.02
N LYS A 464 -5.59 -38.09 29.91
CA LYS A 464 -6.01 -37.37 31.14
C LYS A 464 -6.30 -35.87 30.93
N GLY A 465 -7.06 -35.53 29.89
CA GLY A 465 -7.45 -34.16 29.54
C GLY A 465 -6.50 -33.43 28.59
N PHE A 466 -5.28 -33.94 28.38
CA PHE A 466 -4.36 -33.46 27.35
C PHE A 466 -4.63 -34.17 26.02
N SER A 467 -4.61 -33.44 24.92
CA SER A 467 -4.69 -34.01 23.58
C SER A 467 -3.67 -33.35 22.65
N ILE A 468 -3.07 -34.15 21.77
CA ILE A 468 -2.25 -33.70 20.65
C ILE A 468 -2.79 -34.30 19.36
N GLY A 469 -2.93 -33.48 18.33
CA GLY A 469 -3.52 -33.88 17.05
C GLY A 469 -2.76 -33.37 15.86
N VAL A 470 -2.89 -34.08 14.75
CA VAL A 470 -2.42 -33.68 13.43
C VAL A 470 -3.48 -34.00 12.39
N VAL A 471 -3.63 -33.11 11.41
CA VAL A 471 -4.53 -33.29 10.27
C VAL A 471 -3.79 -32.96 8.98
N ALA A 472 -4.07 -33.74 7.94
CA ALA A 472 -3.72 -33.43 6.57
C ALA A 472 -5.00 -33.42 5.72
N LYS A 473 -5.33 -32.27 5.14
CA LYS A 473 -6.49 -32.10 4.26
C LYS A 473 -6.09 -32.12 2.81
N ASN A 474 -7.00 -32.52 1.94
CA ASN A 474 -6.83 -32.54 0.48
C ASN A 474 -5.56 -33.27 0.06
N VAL A 475 -5.26 -34.42 0.69
CA VAL A 475 -4.01 -35.17 0.48
C VAL A 475 -3.85 -35.66 -0.97
N ASN A 476 -4.97 -35.79 -1.68
CA ASN A 476 -5.03 -36.16 -3.10
C ASN A 476 -5.00 -34.96 -4.06
N ASN A 477 -4.80 -33.75 -3.56
CA ASN A 477 -4.65 -32.51 -4.33
C ASN A 477 -5.71 -32.30 -5.44
N PRO A 478 -7.01 -32.18 -5.10
CA PRO A 478 -8.08 -32.08 -6.08
C PRO A 478 -7.95 -30.84 -6.97
N ARG A 479 -8.21 -31.05 -8.26
CA ARG A 479 -8.15 -30.03 -9.30
C ARG A 479 -9.54 -29.44 -9.56
N MET A 480 -9.63 -28.11 -9.59
CA MET A 480 -10.83 -27.37 -9.97
C MET A 480 -10.54 -26.51 -11.22
N ARG A 481 -11.54 -26.25 -12.04
CA ARG A 481 -11.44 -25.35 -13.20
C ARG A 481 -11.91 -23.96 -12.79
N ILE A 482 -11.14 -22.94 -13.16
CA ILE A 482 -11.45 -21.52 -12.87
C ILE A 482 -11.61 -20.68 -14.14
N SER A 483 -11.27 -21.25 -15.29
CA SER A 483 -11.63 -20.78 -16.64
C SER A 483 -11.61 -21.98 -17.60
N GLU A 484 -11.89 -21.77 -18.88
CA GLU A 484 -11.83 -22.84 -19.89
C GLU A 484 -10.41 -23.45 -19.98
N THR A 485 -9.38 -22.64 -19.76
CA THR A 485 -7.97 -22.99 -19.95
C THR A 485 -7.14 -23.04 -18.67
N GLN A 486 -7.68 -22.58 -17.52
CA GLN A 486 -6.95 -22.52 -16.25
C GLN A 486 -7.55 -23.43 -15.18
N ASN A 487 -6.65 -24.06 -14.43
CA ASN A 487 -6.97 -24.90 -13.29
C ASN A 487 -6.37 -24.33 -12.02
N ILE A 488 -7.03 -24.62 -10.92
CA ILE A 488 -6.56 -24.44 -9.55
C ILE A 488 -6.47 -25.81 -8.89
N TYR A 489 -5.49 -25.99 -8.01
CA TYR A 489 -5.26 -27.22 -7.28
C TYR A 489 -5.44 -26.95 -5.79
N LEU A 490 -6.39 -27.61 -5.13
CA LEU A 490 -6.53 -27.49 -3.68
C LEU A 490 -5.37 -28.25 -3.04
N ASN A 491 -4.28 -27.54 -2.73
CA ASN A 491 -3.06 -28.14 -2.20
C ASN A 491 -3.30 -28.78 -0.82
N PRO A 492 -2.49 -29.81 -0.47
CA PRO A 492 -2.54 -30.39 0.86
C PRO A 492 -2.31 -29.32 1.93
N GLN A 493 -3.14 -29.34 2.97
CA GLN A 493 -3.00 -28.47 4.14
C GLN A 493 -2.66 -29.32 5.35
N VAL A 494 -1.60 -28.99 6.08
CA VAL A 494 -1.14 -29.78 7.23
C VAL A 494 -1.10 -28.90 8.47
N ARG A 495 -1.78 -29.32 9.54
CA ARG A 495 -1.88 -28.58 10.80
C ARG A 495 -1.72 -29.53 11.99
N ALA A 496 -1.01 -29.07 13.00
CA ALA A 496 -0.95 -29.72 14.30
C ALA A 496 -1.62 -28.86 15.36
N GLY A 497 -2.10 -29.50 16.42
CA GLY A 497 -2.69 -28.81 17.56
C GLY A 497 -2.52 -29.56 18.86
N VAL A 498 -2.63 -28.82 19.96
CA VAL A 498 -2.68 -29.34 21.33
C VAL A 498 -3.86 -28.73 22.06
N SER A 499 -4.41 -29.47 23.01
CA SER A 499 -5.42 -28.96 23.92
C SER A 499 -5.25 -29.54 25.32
N TYR A 500 -5.77 -28.82 26.31
CA TYR A 500 -5.84 -29.26 27.69
C TYR A 500 -7.17 -28.85 28.31
N GLU A 501 -7.97 -29.84 28.69
CA GLU A 501 -9.24 -29.66 29.39
C GLU A 501 -9.01 -29.79 30.91
N TRP A 502 -9.29 -28.73 31.66
CA TRP A 502 -9.13 -28.64 33.10
C TRP A 502 -10.34 -27.97 33.78
N GLY A 503 -11.24 -28.79 34.33
CA GLY A 503 -12.45 -28.32 35.01
C GLY A 503 -13.38 -27.59 34.02
N ILE A 504 -13.67 -26.32 34.32
CA ILE A 504 -14.46 -25.44 33.44
C ILE A 504 -13.64 -24.81 32.31
N MET A 505 -12.31 -24.97 32.32
CA MET A 505 -11.41 -24.29 31.39
C MET A 505 -10.86 -25.26 30.35
N THR A 506 -10.84 -24.84 29.09
CA THR A 506 -10.15 -25.56 28.02
C THR A 506 -9.15 -24.63 27.35
N LEU A 507 -7.88 -25.04 27.29
CA LEU A 507 -6.84 -24.37 26.53
C LEU A 507 -6.61 -25.09 25.21
N ALA A 508 -6.39 -24.36 24.13
CA ALA A 508 -6.02 -24.96 22.84
C ALA A 508 -5.04 -24.09 22.06
N PHE A 509 -4.21 -24.74 21.26
CA PHE A 509 -3.24 -24.10 20.38
C PHE A 509 -3.07 -24.93 19.10
N ASP A 510 -3.10 -24.28 17.94
CA ASP A 510 -2.87 -24.89 16.64
C ASP A 510 -1.80 -24.12 15.84
N ALA A 511 -1.09 -24.84 14.99
CA ALA A 511 -0.11 -24.30 14.05
C ALA A 511 -0.19 -24.97 12.68
N ASP A 512 -0.28 -24.16 11.63
CA ASP A 512 -0.10 -24.62 10.25
C ASP A 512 1.36 -25.08 10.06
N LEU A 513 1.56 -26.38 9.84
CA LEU A 513 2.89 -26.95 9.64
C LEU A 513 3.47 -26.56 8.26
N LEU A 514 2.59 -26.36 7.27
CA LEU A 514 2.95 -25.93 5.93
C LEU A 514 2.25 -24.61 5.58
N PRO A 515 2.91 -23.69 4.85
CA PRO A 515 2.25 -22.51 4.32
C PRO A 515 1.10 -22.88 3.36
N ASN A 516 -0.06 -22.28 3.58
CA ASN A 516 -1.23 -22.40 2.72
C ASN A 516 -1.24 -21.25 1.71
N ASN A 517 -1.56 -21.53 0.45
CA ASN A 517 -1.67 -20.48 -0.56
C ASN A 517 -2.98 -19.69 -0.38
N THR A 518 -3.09 -18.52 -1.01
CA THR A 518 -4.32 -17.71 -1.06
C THR A 518 -4.69 -17.38 -2.50
N LEU A 519 -5.86 -16.77 -2.73
CA LEU A 519 -6.22 -16.21 -4.05
C LEU A 519 -5.51 -14.90 -4.38
N SER A 520 -4.84 -14.26 -3.41
CA SER A 520 -4.19 -12.96 -3.60
C SER A 520 -2.86 -13.13 -4.33
N TYR A 521 -2.60 -12.27 -5.31
CA TYR A 521 -1.29 -12.19 -5.94
C TYR A 521 -0.27 -11.50 -5.03
N ALA A 522 -0.70 -10.46 -4.31
CA ALA A 522 0.17 -9.67 -3.43
C ALA A 522 0.46 -10.36 -2.08
N ALA A 523 -0.45 -11.22 -1.61
CA ALA A 523 -0.30 -11.99 -0.38
C ALA A 523 -0.50 -13.50 -0.64
N PRO A 524 0.38 -14.15 -1.44
CA PRO A 524 0.12 -15.47 -2.00
C PRO A 524 0.17 -16.62 -0.99
N LYS A 525 0.69 -16.40 0.22
CA LYS A 525 0.85 -17.41 1.27
C LYS A 525 0.38 -16.90 2.62
N THR A 526 -0.13 -17.83 3.43
CA THR A 526 -0.55 -17.66 4.82
C THR A 526 -0.04 -18.86 5.62
N GLN A 527 0.33 -18.65 6.87
CA GLN A 527 0.68 -19.74 7.78
C GLN A 527 0.29 -19.34 9.20
N MET A 528 -0.85 -19.83 9.67
CA MET A 528 -1.44 -19.39 10.93
C MET A 528 -0.84 -20.15 12.11
N ILE A 529 -0.58 -19.42 13.19
CA ILE A 529 -0.45 -19.95 14.54
C ILE A 529 -1.47 -19.26 15.43
N GLY A 530 -2.05 -19.97 16.38
CA GLY A 530 -3.01 -19.36 17.28
C GLY A 530 -3.50 -20.29 18.37
N GLY A 531 -4.09 -19.70 19.40
CA GLY A 531 -4.62 -20.43 20.52
C GLY A 531 -5.55 -19.59 21.37
N GLY A 532 -6.16 -20.21 22.36
CA GLY A 532 -7.11 -19.54 23.23
C GLY A 532 -7.56 -20.38 24.40
N ALA A 533 -8.41 -19.76 25.22
CA ALA A 533 -9.06 -20.33 26.37
C ALA A 533 -10.58 -20.29 26.19
N MET A 534 -11.25 -21.35 26.61
CA MET A 534 -12.69 -21.44 26.75
C MET A 534 -13.03 -21.65 28.23
N PHE A 535 -14.09 -20.99 28.68
CA PHE A 535 -14.68 -21.15 30.01
C PHE A 535 -16.13 -21.62 29.82
N ASP A 536 -16.37 -22.89 30.11
CA ASP A 536 -17.69 -23.54 30.05
C ASP A 536 -18.46 -23.22 31.34
N LEU A 537 -19.45 -22.32 31.24
CA LEU A 537 -20.32 -21.96 32.36
C LEU A 537 -21.75 -22.39 32.04
N LYS A 538 -22.50 -22.74 33.09
CA LYS A 538 -23.82 -23.38 33.00
C LYS A 538 -24.80 -22.81 31.96
N PHE A 539 -24.79 -21.50 31.70
CA PHE A 539 -25.69 -20.85 30.75
C PHE A 539 -24.97 -20.03 29.66
N VAL A 540 -23.67 -19.78 29.84
CA VAL A 540 -22.88 -18.87 29.00
C VAL A 540 -21.46 -19.40 28.90
N ASP A 541 -20.97 -19.66 27.69
CA ASP A 541 -19.56 -19.98 27.50
C ASP A 541 -18.81 -18.77 26.97
N LEU A 542 -17.70 -18.45 27.61
CA LEU A 542 -16.82 -17.36 27.20
C LEU A 542 -15.56 -17.91 26.57
N ARG A 543 -15.17 -17.36 25.42
CA ARG A 543 -13.95 -17.75 24.70
C ARG A 543 -13.12 -16.53 24.35
N PHE A 544 -11.82 -16.67 24.52
CA PHE A 544 -10.83 -15.65 24.17
C PHE A 544 -9.63 -16.32 23.52
N GLY A 545 -9.02 -15.67 22.55
CA GLY A 545 -7.83 -16.18 21.92
C GLY A 545 -7.07 -15.13 21.12
N ALA A 546 -5.95 -15.56 20.56
CA ALA A 546 -5.17 -14.75 19.66
C ALA A 546 -4.54 -15.63 18.58
N MET A 547 -4.32 -15.04 17.41
CA MET A 547 -3.64 -15.70 16.30
C MET A 547 -2.82 -14.72 15.48
N GLN A 548 -1.85 -15.26 14.75
CA GLN A 548 -0.96 -14.51 13.89
C GLN A 548 -0.65 -15.32 12.62
N ASP A 549 -0.56 -14.61 11.49
CA ASP A 549 -0.05 -15.18 10.25
C ASP A 549 1.47 -14.98 10.18
N LEU A 550 2.24 -16.08 10.12
CA LEU A 550 3.71 -16.05 10.05
C LEU A 550 4.24 -15.67 8.65
N LYS A 551 3.41 -15.77 7.62
CA LYS A 551 3.74 -15.30 6.25
C LYS A 551 3.15 -13.93 5.94
N ASN A 552 2.61 -13.24 6.97
CA ASN A 552 1.86 -12.01 6.85
C ASN A 552 2.52 -10.95 5.94
N LEU A 553 1.98 -10.81 4.72
CA LEU A 553 2.28 -9.71 3.80
C LEU A 553 1.19 -8.62 3.80
N SER A 554 0.11 -8.82 4.58
CA SER A 554 -1.02 -7.87 4.69
C SER A 554 -0.91 -6.97 5.93
N ASN A 555 0.20 -7.03 6.67
CA ASN A 555 0.48 -6.29 7.90
C ASN A 555 -0.63 -6.37 8.96
N GLU A 556 -1.32 -7.52 9.05
CA GLU A 556 -2.42 -7.74 9.99
C GLU A 556 -1.96 -7.64 11.46
N GLY A 557 -0.75 -8.12 11.76
CA GLY A 557 -0.22 -8.17 13.12
C GLY A 557 -0.91 -9.25 13.96
N LEU A 558 -1.05 -8.99 15.26
CA LEU A 558 -1.80 -9.87 16.16
C LEU A 558 -3.30 -9.71 15.95
N ILE A 559 -4.00 -10.83 15.79
CA ILE A 559 -5.45 -10.90 15.68
C ILE A 559 -6.00 -11.42 17.00
N LEU A 560 -6.84 -10.62 17.65
CA LEU A 560 -7.55 -11.03 18.86
C LEU A 560 -8.89 -11.66 18.48
N THR A 561 -9.26 -12.71 19.21
CA THR A 561 -10.49 -13.45 18.99
C THR A 561 -11.30 -13.53 20.26
N GLY A 562 -12.62 -13.47 20.12
CA GLY A 562 -13.55 -13.59 21.22
C GLY A 562 -14.84 -14.27 20.80
N GLY A 563 -15.57 -14.83 21.74
CA GLY A 563 -16.92 -15.28 21.48
C GLY A 563 -17.68 -15.69 22.71
N ILE A 564 -18.99 -15.76 22.51
CA ILE A 564 -19.97 -16.06 23.53
C ILE A 564 -20.94 -17.11 22.99
N ASN A 565 -21.15 -18.16 23.78
CA ASN A 565 -22.25 -19.10 23.55
C ASN A 565 -23.32 -18.80 24.58
N LEU A 566 -24.57 -18.66 24.15
CA LEU A 566 -25.74 -18.45 24.99
C LEU A 566 -26.62 -19.71 24.93
N PHE A 567 -26.90 -20.26 26.11
CA PHE A 567 -27.82 -21.40 26.28
C PHE A 567 -27.41 -22.69 25.53
N GLY A 568 -26.13 -22.84 25.17
CA GLY A 568 -25.58 -24.00 24.48
C GLY A 568 -25.75 -23.97 22.96
N PHE A 569 -26.71 -23.21 22.41
CA PHE A 569 -27.06 -23.28 20.98
C PHE A 569 -26.82 -22.00 20.19
N LEU A 570 -26.79 -20.81 20.80
CA LEU A 570 -26.56 -19.57 20.05
C LEU A 570 -25.13 -19.08 20.30
N ASP A 571 -24.33 -19.10 19.26
CA ASP A 571 -22.90 -18.81 19.35
C ASP A 571 -22.54 -17.62 18.45
N ILE A 572 -21.81 -16.64 19.00
CA ILE A 572 -21.28 -15.49 18.27
C ILE A 572 -19.77 -15.44 18.47
N ALA A 573 -19.02 -15.35 17.38
CA ALA A 573 -17.57 -15.22 17.38
C ALA A 573 -17.14 -13.99 16.58
N VAL A 574 -16.17 -13.25 17.12
CA VAL A 574 -15.59 -12.06 16.48
C VAL A 574 -14.07 -12.17 16.50
N GLN A 575 -13.44 -11.73 15.42
CA GLN A 575 -11.99 -11.62 15.32
C GLN A 575 -11.65 -10.25 14.75
N SER A 576 -10.67 -9.58 15.35
CA SER A 576 -10.18 -8.28 14.88
C SER A 576 -8.68 -8.16 15.13
N ASN A 577 -7.95 -7.56 14.20
CA ASN A 577 -6.57 -7.19 14.50
C ASN A 577 -6.48 -5.91 15.34
N MET A 578 -5.34 -5.74 16.00
CA MET A 578 -5.04 -4.54 16.79
C MET A 578 -4.60 -3.34 15.93
N HIS A 579 -4.22 -3.58 14.68
CA HIS A 579 -3.82 -2.52 13.76
C HIS A 579 -5.05 -1.87 13.11
N LEU A 580 -5.44 -0.69 13.60
CA LEU A 580 -6.56 0.07 13.09
C LEU A 580 -6.10 1.13 12.08
N THR A 581 -6.73 1.15 10.91
CA THR A 581 -6.56 2.16 9.88
C THR A 581 -7.61 3.27 10.08
N GLN A 582 -7.16 4.52 10.21
CA GLN A 582 -8.08 5.66 10.23
C GLN A 582 -8.66 5.89 8.83
N VAL A 583 -9.97 6.03 8.70
CA VAL A 583 -10.69 6.35 7.47
C VAL A 583 -11.78 7.37 7.78
N ARG A 584 -11.64 8.61 7.31
CA ARG A 584 -12.63 9.68 7.48
C ARG A 584 -13.12 9.86 8.94
N GLY A 585 -12.20 9.74 9.90
CA GLY A 585 -12.48 9.86 11.33
C GLY A 585 -12.90 8.57 12.03
N TYR A 586 -13.09 7.47 11.30
CA TYR A 586 -13.40 6.14 11.86
C TYR A 586 -12.15 5.26 11.89
N SER A 587 -11.94 4.55 12.99
CA SER A 587 -10.87 3.55 13.11
C SER A 587 -11.40 2.18 12.69
N LEU A 588 -10.93 1.67 11.56
CA LEU A 588 -11.37 0.38 11.01
C LEU A 588 -10.23 -0.64 11.07
N PRO A 589 -10.49 -1.88 11.49
CA PRO A 589 -9.49 -2.94 11.46
C PRO A 589 -9.21 -3.39 10.02
N SER A 590 -7.96 -3.72 9.73
CA SER A 590 -7.58 -4.29 8.43
C SER A 590 -7.89 -5.79 8.33
N TYR A 591 -8.20 -6.43 9.44
CA TYR A 591 -8.74 -7.78 9.52
C TYR A 591 -9.98 -7.80 10.42
N PHE A 592 -11.11 -8.27 9.90
CA PHE A 592 -12.32 -8.42 10.68
C PHE A 592 -13.10 -9.67 10.26
N SER A 593 -13.59 -10.43 11.23
CA SER A 593 -14.35 -11.66 11.01
C SER A 593 -15.49 -11.72 12.02
N VAL A 594 -16.67 -12.08 11.54
CA VAL A 594 -17.85 -12.34 12.39
C VAL A 594 -18.47 -13.66 11.97
N LYS A 595 -18.82 -14.46 12.97
CA LYS A 595 -19.56 -15.71 12.80
C LYS A 595 -20.72 -15.79 13.77
N VAL A 596 -21.82 -16.35 13.30
CA VAL A 596 -22.99 -16.74 14.08
C VAL A 596 -23.26 -18.22 13.83
N GLY A 597 -23.47 -18.97 14.88
CA GLY A 597 -23.56 -20.42 14.79
C GLY A 597 -24.19 -21.03 16.02
N GLY A 598 -24.01 -22.33 16.16
CA GLY A 598 -24.60 -23.08 17.25
C GLY A 598 -24.25 -24.55 17.23
N THR A 599 -24.50 -25.22 18.35
CA THR A 599 -24.37 -26.67 18.45
C THR A 599 -25.51 -27.21 19.31
N PHE A 600 -26.16 -28.25 18.81
CA PHE A 600 -27.06 -29.10 19.58
C PHE A 600 -26.34 -30.41 19.83
N SER A 601 -26.43 -30.92 21.06
CA SER A 601 -25.70 -32.09 21.52
C SER A 601 -26.63 -32.93 22.39
N TRP A 602 -26.81 -34.21 22.07
CA TRP A 602 -27.67 -35.14 22.79
C TRP A 602 -27.06 -36.53 22.94
#